data_AF-A0A7R8UMN8-F1
#
_entry.id   AF-A0A7R8UMN8-F1
#
_cell.length_a   1.000
_cell.length_b   1.000
_cell.length_c   1.000
_cell.angle_alpha   90.00
_cell.angle_beta   90.00
_cell.angle_gamma   90.00
#
_symmetry.space_group_name_H-M   'P 1'
#
loop_
_entity.id
_entity.type
_entity.pdbx_description
1 polymer ?
#
loop_
_entity_poly.entity_id
_entity_poly.type
_entity_poly.pdbx_seq_one_letter_code
_entity_poly.pdbx_strand_id
1 'polypeptide(L)'
;MCIFVRQNPKCHEFEWLINWMYFMFCEMDMDTTTFTTMIAIIVGIVLLIILSLVIISFVRMAPCFLATAHLLRFDEHSAGSVYLVLLTYGGDVIENAHIFNVDTSTAFNETLGSAIFTLAVFGGALAVVNQFALTPAYFVRDTVFALFGLIFTTVVYVHEEIDLHYALIFMGIYFLYLVYVVVEFLIHQALYKVESKHSQERGLDFSIDDMAPAHQPIQLKFEVNDSLQYGELEGPNTFLFKQFFTSLNPIRLDVMKEMNTFFKCCFLVGMPLHVIYILCIPCFDYKLPNHGWSKLTICVNLVVAGPILVSLFTFSGTPYIFAWIPGTLLAVAVFFTSRTDRPPKYHIAFAFLGVIMCMAFHFVLEHELMNLFHNLGLFMGIRRQTIGLSFLAWADNITLAVWISRLADWGYSRTSFAAVYMGVLLGKPHKVLANSFFETQTQIQFS
;
A
#
# COMPACT_ATOMS: atom_id res chain seq x y z
N MET A 1 9.01 27.87 23.01
CA MET A 1 8.41 26.66 22.38
C MET A 1 9.16 25.39 22.75
N CYS A 2 10.49 25.28 22.55
CA CYS A 2 11.23 24.05 22.86
C CYS A 2 11.05 23.51 24.29
N ILE A 3 11.07 24.39 25.30
CA ILE A 3 10.87 23.98 26.71
C ILE A 3 9.51 23.29 26.89
N PHE A 4 8.47 23.76 26.20
CA PHE A 4 7.15 23.14 26.22
C PHE A 4 7.16 21.74 25.59
N VAL A 5 7.82 21.59 24.44
CA VAL A 5 7.96 20.27 23.77
C VAL A 5 8.67 19.27 24.67
N ARG A 6 9.78 19.66 25.31
CA ARG A 6 10.55 18.78 26.21
C ARG A 6 9.81 18.37 27.49
N GLN A 7 8.87 19.19 27.97
CA GLN A 7 8.19 18.97 29.24
C GLN A 7 6.88 18.19 29.10
N ASN A 8 6.30 18.12 27.90
CA ASN A 8 5.00 17.50 27.69
C ASN A 8 5.16 16.15 26.97
N PRO A 9 4.91 15.01 27.64
CA PRO A 9 5.08 13.69 27.03
C PRO A 9 4.13 13.44 25.84
N LYS A 10 2.96 14.09 25.80
CA LYS A 10 2.05 14.07 24.63
C LYS A 10 2.69 14.56 23.34
N CYS A 11 3.75 15.38 23.44
CA CYS A 11 4.50 15.85 22.28
C CYS A 11 5.40 14.75 21.67
N HIS A 12 5.57 13.64 22.37
CA HIS A 12 6.40 12.50 21.98
C HIS A 12 5.57 11.24 21.60
N GLU A 13 4.24 11.30 21.72
CA GLU A 13 3.34 10.16 21.46
C GLU A 13 3.09 9.92 19.96
N PHE A 14 3.32 10.91 19.09
CA PHE A 14 3.11 10.81 17.63
C PHE A 14 4.41 10.46 16.87
N GLU A 15 5.40 9.88 17.54
CA GLU A 15 6.69 9.52 16.95
C GLU A 15 6.62 8.17 16.22
N TRP A 16 6.85 8.17 14.91
CA TRP A 16 6.98 6.94 14.12
C TRP A 16 8.46 6.59 13.88
N LEU A 17 9.20 7.49 13.24
CA LEU A 17 10.62 7.36 12.92
C LEU A 17 11.38 8.62 13.33
N ILE A 18 10.85 9.81 13.00
CA ILE A 18 11.50 11.09 13.27
C ILE A 18 10.59 11.95 14.16
N ASN A 19 11.14 12.46 15.26
CA ASN A 19 10.45 13.47 16.06
C ASN A 19 10.53 14.85 15.36
N TRP A 20 9.61 15.06 14.43
CA TRP A 20 9.49 16.29 13.65
C TRP A 20 9.27 17.53 14.51
N MET A 21 8.55 17.39 15.63
CA MET A 21 8.27 18.51 16.53
C MET A 21 9.53 18.95 17.29
N TYR A 22 10.30 18.01 17.84
CA TYR A 22 11.59 18.31 18.47
C TYR A 22 12.59 18.88 17.44
N PHE A 23 12.67 18.27 16.25
CA PHE A 23 13.55 18.75 15.19
C PHE A 23 13.23 20.20 14.81
N MET A 24 11.96 20.53 14.57
CA MET A 24 11.56 21.88 14.13
C MET A 24 11.62 22.94 15.24
N PHE A 25 11.34 22.60 16.50
CA PHE A 25 11.22 23.59 17.57
C PHE A 25 12.38 23.61 18.58
N CYS A 26 13.21 22.57 18.66
CA CYS A 26 14.28 22.44 19.65
C CYS A 26 15.69 22.39 19.07
N GLU A 27 15.90 21.66 17.97
CA GLU A 27 17.22 21.57 17.34
C GLU A 27 17.51 22.80 16.46
N MET A 28 16.43 23.45 16.04
CA MET A 28 16.46 24.55 15.09
C MET A 28 16.22 25.88 15.82
N ASP A 29 17.29 26.63 16.05
CA ASP A 29 17.25 27.90 16.80
C ASP A 29 16.73 29.05 15.92
N MET A 30 15.84 29.85 16.51
CA MET A 30 15.01 30.83 15.79
C MET A 30 15.72 32.17 15.69
N ASP A 31 16.58 32.34 14.68
CA ASP A 31 17.01 33.69 14.27
C ASP A 31 17.21 33.81 12.75
N THR A 32 16.63 34.88 12.17
CA THR A 32 16.76 35.38 10.77
C THR A 32 16.13 34.57 9.60
N THR A 33 15.88 35.30 8.49
CA THR A 33 15.28 34.83 7.22
C THR A 33 16.07 33.72 6.52
N THR A 34 17.39 33.71 6.67
CA THR A 34 18.29 32.65 6.15
C THR A 34 17.95 31.28 6.75
N PHE A 35 17.52 31.25 8.02
CA PHE A 35 17.17 30.01 8.67
C PHE A 35 15.85 29.43 8.14
N THR A 36 14.84 30.28 7.90
CA THR A 36 13.57 29.84 7.26
C THR A 36 13.80 29.25 5.86
N THR A 37 14.75 29.79 5.10
CA THR A 37 15.13 29.21 3.80
C THR A 37 15.85 27.87 3.95
N MET A 38 16.69 27.69 4.98
CA MET A 38 17.34 26.41 5.27
C MET A 38 16.33 25.34 5.68
N ILE A 39 15.32 25.69 6.48
CA ILE A 39 14.22 24.79 6.85
C ILE A 39 13.47 24.33 5.61
N ALA A 40 13.07 25.27 4.75
CA ALA A 40 12.36 24.95 3.53
C ALA A 40 13.18 24.02 2.61
N ILE A 41 14.50 24.20 2.55
CA ILE A 41 15.41 23.32 1.80
C ILE A 41 15.48 21.92 2.43
N ILE A 42 15.68 21.82 3.75
CA ILE A 42 15.76 20.53 4.44
C ILE A 42 14.45 19.75 4.30
N VAL A 43 13.32 20.39 4.58
CA VAL A 43 11.99 19.80 4.42
C VAL A 43 11.75 19.42 2.97
N GLY A 44 12.16 20.24 2.01
CA GLY A 44 12.10 19.92 0.58
C GLY A 44 12.91 18.68 0.21
N ILE A 45 14.13 18.54 0.73
CA ILE A 45 14.98 17.35 0.51
C ILE A 45 14.34 16.11 1.14
N VAL A 46 13.85 16.20 2.37
CA VAL A 46 13.13 15.11 3.06
C VAL A 46 11.90 14.70 2.25
N LEU A 47 11.11 15.65 1.78
CA LEU A 47 9.94 15.39 0.94
C LEU A 47 10.35 14.65 -0.34
N LEU A 48 11.42 15.09 -1.02
CA LEU A 48 11.94 14.41 -2.21
C LEU A 48 12.40 12.98 -1.90
N ILE A 49 13.01 12.74 -0.73
CA ILE A 49 13.38 11.41 -0.28
C ILE A 49 12.13 10.56 -0.07
N ILE A 50 11.15 11.02 0.71
CA ILE A 50 9.90 10.28 0.96
C ILE A 50 9.20 9.96 -0.37
N LEU A 51 9.07 10.95 -1.26
CA LEU A 51 8.52 10.77 -2.60
C LEU A 51 9.27 9.72 -3.41
N SER A 52 10.60 9.71 -3.35
CA SER A 52 11.41 8.69 -4.02
C SER A 52 11.07 7.30 -3.48
N LEU A 53 11.06 7.13 -2.14
CA LEU A 53 10.75 5.88 -1.44
C LEU A 53 9.39 5.32 -1.81
N VAL A 54 8.37 6.19 -1.80
CA VAL A 54 7.01 5.91 -2.26
C VAL A 54 7.10 5.35 -3.68
N ILE A 55 7.64 6.09 -4.65
CA ILE A 55 7.69 5.66 -6.06
C ILE A 55 8.35 4.29 -6.24
N ILE A 56 9.47 4.01 -5.58
CA ILE A 56 10.19 2.73 -5.73
C ILE A 56 9.40 1.58 -5.15
N SER A 57 8.81 1.80 -3.97
CA SER A 57 7.98 0.81 -3.32
C SER A 57 6.84 0.38 -4.24
N PHE A 58 6.22 1.32 -4.98
CA PHE A 58 5.23 0.97 -6.02
C PHE A 58 5.79 0.24 -7.23
N VAL A 59 6.96 0.64 -7.73
CA VAL A 59 7.61 -0.05 -8.85
C VAL A 59 7.80 -1.54 -8.52
N ARG A 60 8.05 -1.87 -7.25
CA ARG A 60 8.18 -3.26 -6.77
C ARG A 60 6.86 -3.91 -6.35
N MET A 61 5.91 -3.13 -5.81
CA MET A 61 4.63 -3.64 -5.32
C MET A 61 3.67 -4.00 -6.45
N ALA A 62 3.59 -3.17 -7.50
CA ALA A 62 2.67 -3.39 -8.61
C ALA A 62 2.82 -4.76 -9.31
N PRO A 63 4.03 -5.25 -9.65
CA PRO A 63 4.16 -6.57 -10.26
C PRO A 63 3.87 -7.70 -9.26
N CYS A 64 4.21 -7.54 -7.97
CA CYS A 64 3.87 -8.51 -6.94
C CYS A 64 2.35 -8.61 -6.73
N PHE A 65 1.65 -7.48 -6.75
CA PHE A 65 0.19 -7.42 -6.70
C PHE A 65 -0.45 -8.10 -7.90
N LEU A 66 0.00 -7.80 -9.13
CA LEU A 66 -0.56 -8.47 -10.31
C LEU A 66 -0.29 -9.98 -10.30
N ALA A 67 0.89 -10.40 -9.87
CA ALA A 67 1.23 -11.82 -9.76
C ALA A 67 0.36 -12.55 -8.74
N THR A 68 0.17 -11.95 -7.56
CA THR A 68 -0.69 -12.52 -6.50
C THR A 68 -2.17 -12.48 -6.89
N ALA A 69 -2.64 -11.39 -7.51
CA ALA A 69 -4.01 -11.26 -8.00
C ALA A 69 -4.32 -12.30 -9.08
N HIS A 70 -3.39 -12.51 -10.02
CA HIS A 70 -3.50 -13.55 -11.03
C HIS A 70 -3.47 -14.95 -10.41
N LEU A 71 -2.60 -15.20 -9.42
CA LEU A 71 -2.52 -16.51 -8.75
C LEU A 71 -3.81 -16.83 -7.99
N LEU A 72 -4.42 -15.84 -7.35
CA LEU A 72 -5.71 -15.94 -6.66
C LEU A 72 -6.91 -15.93 -7.62
N ARG A 73 -6.68 -15.72 -8.92
CA ARG A 73 -7.72 -15.61 -9.97
C ARG A 73 -8.75 -14.52 -9.70
N PHE A 74 -8.31 -13.36 -9.20
CA PHE A 74 -9.16 -12.17 -9.16
C PHE A 74 -9.44 -11.67 -10.58
N ASP A 75 -10.67 -11.21 -10.81
CA ASP A 75 -10.99 -10.35 -11.94
C ASP A 75 -10.48 -8.92 -11.70
N GLU A 76 -10.37 -8.11 -12.76
CA GLU A 76 -9.83 -6.74 -12.67
C GLU A 76 -10.60 -5.87 -11.66
N HIS A 77 -11.92 -6.05 -11.52
CA HIS A 77 -12.75 -5.23 -10.64
C HIS A 77 -12.59 -5.63 -9.17
N SER A 78 -12.68 -6.92 -8.84
CA SER A 78 -12.49 -7.42 -7.46
C SER A 78 -11.07 -7.21 -6.94
N ALA A 79 -10.07 -7.33 -7.83
CA ALA A 79 -8.67 -7.00 -7.49
C ALA A 79 -8.53 -5.55 -7.02
N GLY A 80 -9.28 -4.62 -7.61
CA GLY A 80 -9.26 -3.21 -7.24
C GLY A 80 -10.10 -2.91 -6.01
N SER A 81 -11.38 -3.30 -6.05
CA SER A 81 -12.38 -2.98 -5.02
C SER A 81 -12.09 -3.59 -3.65
N VAL A 82 -11.43 -4.75 -3.59
CA VAL A 82 -11.12 -5.44 -2.33
C VAL A 82 -9.63 -5.53 -2.09
N TYR A 83 -8.90 -6.19 -2.98
CA TYR A 83 -7.50 -6.53 -2.69
C TYR A 83 -6.62 -5.30 -2.62
N LEU A 84 -6.71 -4.39 -3.59
CA LEU A 84 -5.93 -3.15 -3.58
C LEU A 84 -6.36 -2.21 -2.44
N VAL A 85 -7.67 -2.09 -2.17
CA VAL A 85 -8.19 -1.33 -1.03
C VAL A 85 -7.65 -1.87 0.30
N LEU A 86 -7.58 -3.19 0.48
CA LEU A 86 -6.99 -3.79 1.68
C LEU A 86 -5.50 -3.44 1.82
N LEU A 87 -4.76 -3.40 0.72
CA LEU A 87 -3.33 -3.08 0.75
C LEU A 87 -3.05 -1.59 1.02
N THR A 88 -3.96 -0.70 0.64
CA THR A 88 -3.79 0.74 0.89
C THR A 88 -4.37 1.17 2.23
N TYR A 89 -5.51 0.62 2.65
CA TYR A 89 -6.25 1.09 3.84
C TYR A 89 -6.23 0.10 5.01
N GLY A 90 -5.71 -1.11 4.81
CA GLY A 90 -5.68 -2.13 5.88
C GLY A 90 -4.75 -1.77 7.04
N GLY A 91 -3.72 -0.97 6.81
CA GLY A 91 -2.78 -0.50 7.85
C GLY A 91 -3.48 0.40 8.88
N ASP A 92 -4.26 1.37 8.40
CA ASP A 92 -5.02 2.32 9.21
C ASP A 92 -6.00 1.62 10.17
N VAL A 93 -6.58 0.48 9.77
CA VAL A 93 -7.48 -0.29 10.65
C VAL A 93 -6.73 -0.85 11.85
N ILE A 94 -5.51 -1.34 11.63
CA ILE A 94 -4.68 -1.94 12.67
C ILE A 94 -4.20 -0.86 13.64
N GLU A 95 -3.77 0.29 13.11
CA GLU A 95 -3.29 1.43 13.91
C GLU A 95 -4.34 2.07 14.80
N ASN A 96 -5.56 2.28 14.29
CA ASN A 96 -6.64 2.90 15.07
C ASN A 96 -7.09 2.01 16.26
N ALA A 97 -6.72 0.73 16.27
CA ALA A 97 -6.84 -0.13 17.45
C ALA A 97 -5.78 0.16 18.54
N HIS A 98 -4.75 0.94 18.21
CA HIS A 98 -3.59 1.23 19.05
C HIS A 98 -3.55 2.68 19.55
N ILE A 99 -4.06 3.65 18.79
CA ILE A 99 -4.00 5.08 19.12
C ILE A 99 -5.39 5.59 19.52
N PHE A 100 -5.64 5.59 20.83
CA PHE A 100 -6.85 6.14 21.44
C PHE A 100 -6.56 7.62 21.77
N ASN A 101 -7.26 8.57 21.11
CA ASN A 101 -7.43 10.01 21.46
C ASN A 101 -7.31 10.94 20.23
N VAL A 102 -8.19 10.81 19.23
CA VAL A 102 -8.29 11.80 18.15
C VAL A 102 -9.68 12.45 18.19
N ASP A 103 -9.72 13.78 18.22
CA ASP A 103 -10.98 14.55 18.16
C ASP A 103 -11.84 14.12 16.95
N THR A 104 -12.98 13.50 17.23
CA THR A 104 -13.88 12.88 16.23
C THR A 104 -14.30 13.84 15.11
N SER A 105 -14.57 15.11 15.45
CA SER A 105 -14.95 16.16 14.49
C SER A 105 -13.82 16.54 13.54
N THR A 106 -12.57 16.50 14.00
CA THR A 106 -11.39 16.78 13.15
C THR A 106 -11.12 15.60 12.23
N ALA A 107 -11.15 14.37 12.77
CA ALA A 107 -10.99 13.15 12.00
C ALA A 107 -12.05 13.02 10.89
N PHE A 108 -13.30 13.38 11.18
CA PHE A 108 -14.38 13.37 10.19
C PHE A 108 -14.12 14.33 9.02
N ASN A 109 -13.75 15.58 9.32
CA ASN A 109 -13.48 16.60 8.30
C ASN A 109 -12.27 16.24 7.42
N GLU A 110 -11.20 15.71 8.03
CA GLU A 110 -10.02 15.22 7.31
C GLU A 110 -10.38 14.06 6.38
N THR A 111 -11.16 13.10 6.87
CA THR A 111 -11.60 11.92 6.11
C THR A 111 -12.52 12.30 4.95
N LEU A 112 -13.49 13.19 5.18
CA LEU A 112 -14.41 13.67 4.15
C LEU A 112 -13.67 14.48 3.07
N GLY A 113 -12.78 15.38 3.47
CA GLY A 113 -11.94 16.15 2.53
C GLY A 113 -11.06 15.24 1.69
N SER A 114 -10.42 14.26 2.33
CA SER A 114 -9.64 13.23 1.68
C SER A 114 -10.49 12.41 0.69
N ALA A 115 -11.69 11.99 1.07
CA ALA A 115 -12.63 11.24 0.23
C ALA A 115 -13.03 12.01 -1.05
N ILE A 116 -13.43 13.28 -0.89
CA ILE A 116 -13.80 14.16 -2.01
C ILE A 116 -12.61 14.42 -2.93
N PHE A 117 -11.43 14.71 -2.36
CA PHE A 117 -10.19 14.91 -3.11
C PHE A 117 -9.86 13.71 -3.98
N THR A 118 -9.90 12.51 -3.41
CA THR A 118 -9.57 11.27 -4.14
C THR A 118 -10.53 10.99 -5.28
N LEU A 119 -11.84 11.09 -5.05
CA LEU A 119 -12.81 10.82 -6.10
C LEU A 119 -12.72 11.86 -7.22
N ALA A 120 -12.63 13.15 -6.87
CA ALA A 120 -12.61 14.24 -7.84
C ALA A 120 -11.30 14.28 -8.65
N VAL A 121 -10.15 14.21 -7.99
CA VAL A 121 -8.84 14.34 -8.63
C VAL A 121 -8.45 13.03 -9.30
N PHE A 122 -8.41 11.92 -8.55
CA PHE A 122 -7.90 10.66 -9.08
C PHE A 122 -8.94 9.91 -9.91
N GLY A 123 -10.19 9.84 -9.44
CA GLY A 123 -11.29 9.25 -10.20
C GLY A 123 -11.55 10.02 -11.49
N GLY A 124 -11.58 11.36 -11.40
CA GLY A 124 -11.69 12.25 -12.56
C GLY A 124 -10.52 12.12 -13.54
N ALA A 125 -9.28 12.12 -13.06
CA ALA A 125 -8.11 11.96 -13.93
C ALA A 125 -8.12 10.62 -14.67
N LEU A 126 -8.44 9.51 -14.00
CA LEU A 126 -8.55 8.20 -14.63
C LEU A 126 -9.62 8.19 -15.75
N ALA A 127 -10.78 8.78 -15.48
CA ALA A 127 -11.88 8.86 -16.44
C ALA A 127 -11.56 9.72 -17.67
N VAL A 128 -10.74 10.77 -17.51
CA VAL A 128 -10.31 11.64 -18.61
C VAL A 128 -9.17 11.03 -19.42
N VAL A 129 -8.17 10.44 -18.75
CA VAL A 129 -6.94 9.95 -19.39
C VAL A 129 -7.15 8.60 -20.06
N ASN A 130 -7.95 7.71 -19.46
CA ASN A 130 -8.08 6.33 -19.92
C ASN A 130 -9.51 6.04 -20.37
N GLN A 131 -9.66 5.45 -21.55
CA GLN A 131 -10.94 4.88 -21.97
C GLN A 131 -11.07 3.47 -21.41
N PHE A 132 -11.97 3.28 -20.45
CA PHE A 132 -12.33 1.96 -19.92
C PHE A 132 -13.85 1.83 -19.78
N ALA A 133 -14.37 0.65 -20.10
CA ALA A 133 -15.78 0.33 -19.89
C ALA A 133 -15.98 -0.30 -18.51
N LEU A 134 -16.98 0.17 -17.76
CA LEU A 134 -17.37 -0.40 -16.47
C LEU A 134 -18.48 -1.43 -16.66
N THR A 135 -18.47 -2.47 -15.82
CA THR A 135 -19.57 -3.43 -15.73
C THR A 135 -20.70 -2.81 -14.87
N PRO A 136 -21.91 -2.60 -15.41
CA PRO A 136 -22.97 -1.90 -14.67
C PRO A 136 -23.36 -2.60 -13.35
N ALA A 137 -23.34 -3.93 -13.30
CA ALA A 137 -23.69 -4.70 -12.11
C ALA A 137 -22.78 -4.37 -10.91
N TYR A 138 -21.45 -4.40 -11.11
CA TYR A 138 -20.47 -4.08 -10.07
C TYR A 138 -20.56 -2.61 -9.65
N PHE A 139 -20.70 -1.71 -10.62
CA PHE A 139 -20.79 -0.28 -10.34
C PHE A 139 -22.04 0.08 -9.53
N VAL A 140 -23.21 -0.47 -9.89
CA VAL A 140 -24.47 -0.23 -9.15
C VAL A 140 -24.38 -0.79 -7.75
N ARG A 141 -23.88 -2.03 -7.58
CA ARG A 141 -23.65 -2.64 -6.27
C ARG A 141 -22.83 -1.71 -5.37
N ASP A 142 -21.65 -1.31 -5.83
CA ASP A 142 -20.74 -0.48 -5.06
C ASP A 142 -21.34 0.89 -4.73
N THR A 143 -22.03 1.51 -5.70
CA THR A 143 -22.73 2.80 -5.51
C THR A 143 -23.82 2.71 -4.44
N VAL A 144 -24.58 1.60 -4.39
CA VAL A 144 -25.66 1.44 -3.41
C VAL A 144 -25.11 1.33 -1.99
N PHE A 145 -24.11 0.47 -1.77
CA PHE A 145 -23.47 0.33 -0.45
C PHE A 145 -22.78 1.62 -0.01
N ALA A 146 -22.14 2.31 -0.96
CA ALA A 146 -21.53 3.61 -0.76
C ALA A 146 -22.51 4.69 -0.31
N LEU A 147 -23.63 4.85 -1.01
CA LEU A 147 -24.66 5.81 -0.66
C LEU A 147 -25.24 5.50 0.72
N PHE A 148 -25.46 4.22 1.03
CA PHE A 148 -25.93 3.80 2.34
C PHE A 148 -24.94 4.18 3.45
N GLY A 149 -23.65 3.90 3.27
CA GLY A 149 -22.59 4.28 4.21
C GLY A 149 -22.47 5.80 4.40
N LEU A 150 -22.56 6.57 3.31
CA LEU A 150 -22.50 8.03 3.36
C LEU A 150 -23.70 8.63 4.11
N ILE A 151 -24.92 8.16 3.82
CA ILE A 151 -26.13 8.58 4.52
C ILE A 151 -26.02 8.26 6.00
N PHE A 152 -25.62 7.02 6.33
CA PHE A 152 -25.43 6.60 7.72
C PHE A 152 -24.41 7.48 8.46
N THR A 153 -23.24 7.73 7.87
CA THR A 153 -22.20 8.57 8.48
C THR A 153 -22.69 10.02 8.67
N THR A 154 -23.47 10.55 7.72
CA THR A 154 -24.08 11.89 7.85
C THR A 154 -25.08 11.94 9.00
N VAL A 155 -25.91 10.90 9.18
CA VAL A 155 -26.86 10.80 10.30
C VAL A 155 -26.11 10.75 11.64
N VAL A 156 -25.04 9.95 11.74
CA VAL A 156 -24.20 9.90 12.94
C VAL A 156 -23.58 11.27 13.24
N TYR A 157 -23.07 11.96 12.22
CA TYR A 157 -22.48 13.29 12.39
C TYR A 157 -23.48 14.31 12.93
N VAL A 158 -24.72 14.31 12.44
CA VAL A 158 -25.77 15.24 12.90
C VAL A 158 -26.21 14.96 14.34
N HIS A 159 -26.07 13.72 14.80
CA HIS A 159 -26.45 13.35 16.16
C HIS A 159 -25.45 13.76 17.25
N GLU A 160 -24.26 14.26 16.88
CA GLU A 160 -23.16 14.77 17.75
C GLU A 160 -22.63 13.80 18.82
N GLU A 161 -23.37 12.74 19.17
CA GLU A 161 -23.00 11.66 20.10
C GLU A 161 -22.81 10.35 19.32
N ILE A 162 -21.58 9.82 19.35
CA ILE A 162 -21.26 8.52 18.74
C ILE A 162 -21.34 7.46 19.83
N ASP A 163 -22.51 6.85 19.97
CA ASP A 163 -22.67 5.65 20.80
C ASP A 163 -22.08 4.40 20.12
N LEU A 164 -21.78 3.40 20.95
CA LEU A 164 -21.25 2.10 20.53
C LEU A 164 -22.12 1.40 19.46
N HIS A 165 -23.45 1.58 19.50
CA HIS A 165 -24.35 0.96 18.53
C HIS A 165 -24.15 1.50 17.11
N TYR A 166 -23.85 2.78 16.93
CA TYR A 166 -23.59 3.34 15.60
C TYR A 166 -22.32 2.77 14.99
N ALA A 167 -21.27 2.60 15.80
CA ALA A 167 -20.05 1.94 15.38
C ALA A 167 -20.28 0.47 14.99
N LEU A 168 -21.07 -0.28 15.78
CA LEU A 168 -21.40 -1.68 15.47
C LEU A 168 -22.22 -1.82 14.18
N ILE A 169 -23.20 -0.94 13.95
CA ILE A 169 -24.00 -0.92 12.72
C ILE A 169 -23.08 -0.65 11.52
N PHE A 170 -22.17 0.31 11.64
CA PHE A 170 -21.24 0.63 10.55
C PHE A 170 -20.30 -0.54 10.22
N MET A 171 -19.69 -1.16 11.24
CA MET A 171 -18.87 -2.35 11.08
C MET A 171 -19.67 -3.51 10.44
N GLY A 172 -20.95 -3.64 10.81
CA GLY A 172 -21.87 -4.60 10.19
C GLY A 172 -22.11 -4.34 8.71
N ILE A 173 -22.31 -3.08 8.30
CA ILE A 173 -22.48 -2.71 6.88
C ILE A 173 -21.22 -3.08 6.08
N TYR A 174 -20.04 -2.76 6.62
CA TYR A 174 -18.77 -3.10 5.99
C TYR A 174 -18.58 -4.62 5.87
N PHE A 175 -18.87 -5.37 6.94
CA PHE A 175 -18.80 -6.83 6.93
C PHE A 175 -19.77 -7.43 5.91
N LEU A 176 -21.00 -6.94 5.83
CA LEU A 176 -22.00 -7.37 4.84
C LEU A 176 -21.53 -7.09 3.41
N TYR A 177 -20.93 -5.93 3.16
CA TYR A 177 -20.31 -5.63 1.87
C TYR A 177 -19.21 -6.64 1.53
N LEU A 178 -18.27 -6.88 2.46
CA LEU A 178 -17.19 -7.83 2.25
C LEU A 178 -17.71 -9.24 1.96
N VAL A 179 -18.70 -9.71 2.73
CA VAL A 179 -19.35 -11.01 2.48
C VAL A 179 -19.97 -11.04 1.10
N TYR A 180 -20.69 -9.99 0.70
CA TYR A 180 -21.29 -9.92 -0.64
C TYR A 180 -20.23 -10.03 -1.74
N VAL A 181 -19.15 -9.25 -1.66
CA VAL A 181 -18.08 -9.29 -2.67
C VAL A 181 -17.35 -10.63 -2.67
N VAL A 182 -17.12 -11.24 -1.51
CA VAL A 182 -16.53 -12.59 -1.42
C VAL A 182 -17.45 -13.64 -2.03
N VAL A 183 -18.76 -13.59 -1.76
CA VAL A 183 -19.73 -14.50 -2.37
C VAL A 183 -19.74 -14.33 -3.89
N GLU A 184 -19.77 -13.10 -4.38
CA GLU A 184 -19.71 -12.79 -5.81
C GLU A 184 -18.41 -13.30 -6.45
N PHE A 185 -17.27 -13.06 -5.81
CA PHE A 185 -15.97 -13.62 -6.22
C PHE A 185 -15.98 -15.15 -6.28
N LEU A 186 -16.55 -15.83 -5.28
CA LEU A 186 -16.66 -17.30 -5.26
C LEU A 186 -17.59 -17.80 -6.38
N ILE A 187 -18.68 -17.09 -6.66
CA ILE A 187 -19.58 -17.39 -7.77
C ILE A 187 -18.81 -17.25 -9.09
N HIS A 188 -18.04 -16.18 -9.30
CA HIS A 188 -17.21 -16.01 -10.49
C HIS A 188 -16.18 -17.12 -10.64
N GLN A 189 -15.52 -17.53 -9.56
CA GLN A 189 -14.61 -18.68 -9.59
C GLN A 189 -15.32 -19.98 -9.96
N ALA A 190 -16.54 -20.19 -9.47
CA ALA A 190 -17.35 -21.37 -9.80
C ALA A 190 -17.77 -21.36 -11.28
N LEU A 191 -18.23 -20.22 -11.79
CA LEU A 191 -18.61 -20.04 -13.20
C LEU A 191 -17.42 -20.31 -14.12
N TYR A 192 -16.25 -19.74 -13.82
CA TYR A 192 -15.01 -20.00 -14.56
C TYR A 192 -14.66 -21.50 -14.60
N LYS A 193 -14.79 -22.22 -13.48
CA LYS A 193 -14.54 -23.67 -13.42
C LYS A 193 -15.54 -24.48 -14.26
N VAL A 194 -16.81 -24.08 -14.28
CA VAL A 194 -17.83 -24.75 -15.10
C VAL A 194 -17.56 -24.52 -16.58
N GLU A 195 -17.27 -23.29 -16.97
CA GLU A 195 -17.08 -22.92 -18.37
C GLU A 195 -15.80 -23.53 -18.97
N SER A 196 -14.71 -23.56 -18.19
CA SER A 196 -13.49 -24.27 -18.58
C SER A 196 -13.70 -25.78 -18.76
N LYS A 197 -14.45 -26.45 -17.87
CA LYS A 197 -14.80 -27.87 -18.03
C LYS A 197 -15.67 -28.12 -19.24
N HIS A 198 -16.72 -27.30 -19.44
CA HIS A 198 -17.65 -27.49 -20.54
C HIS A 198 -17.01 -27.28 -21.91
N SER A 199 -16.01 -26.40 -21.99
CA SER A 199 -15.23 -26.19 -23.22
C SER A 199 -14.26 -27.34 -23.47
N GLN A 200 -13.62 -27.87 -22.43
CA GLN A 200 -12.80 -29.08 -22.52
C GLN A 200 -13.62 -30.30 -22.97
N GLU A 201 -14.85 -30.46 -22.49
CA GLU A 201 -15.77 -31.53 -22.90
C GLU A 201 -16.25 -31.38 -24.34
N ARG A 202 -16.47 -30.14 -24.81
CA ARG A 202 -16.89 -29.86 -26.20
C ARG A 202 -15.74 -29.94 -27.21
N GLY A 203 -14.51 -30.20 -26.76
CA GLY A 203 -13.32 -30.20 -27.61
C GLY A 203 -13.06 -28.84 -28.28
N LEU A 204 -13.58 -27.76 -27.70
CA LEU A 204 -13.34 -26.39 -28.13
C LEU A 204 -12.14 -25.85 -27.35
N ASP A 205 -11.23 -25.19 -28.06
CA ASP A 205 -10.19 -24.39 -27.42
C ASP A 205 -10.87 -23.24 -26.65
N PHE A 206 -10.94 -23.36 -25.32
CA PHE A 206 -11.52 -22.33 -24.45
C PHE A 206 -10.62 -21.10 -24.43
N SER A 207 -11.04 -20.05 -25.12
CA SER A 207 -10.36 -18.76 -25.08
C SER A 207 -10.97 -17.91 -23.97
N ILE A 208 -10.12 -17.29 -23.14
CA ILE A 208 -10.57 -16.40 -22.06
C ILE A 208 -11.36 -15.22 -22.62
N ASP A 209 -11.04 -14.82 -23.85
CA ASP A 209 -11.69 -13.72 -24.58
C ASP A 209 -13.17 -13.97 -24.89
N ASP A 210 -13.62 -15.24 -24.94
CA ASP A 210 -15.02 -15.58 -25.18
C ASP A 210 -15.91 -15.33 -23.96
N MET A 211 -15.32 -15.22 -22.78
CA MET A 211 -16.04 -15.03 -21.52
C MET A 211 -16.47 -13.57 -21.36
N ALA A 212 -17.62 -13.33 -20.70
CA ALA A 212 -18.04 -11.96 -20.40
C ALA A 212 -16.91 -11.21 -19.65
N PRO A 213 -16.61 -9.93 -19.98
CA PRO A 213 -15.48 -9.20 -19.40
C PRO A 213 -15.49 -9.12 -17.86
N ALA A 214 -16.69 -9.23 -17.27
CA ALA A 214 -16.88 -9.24 -15.83
C ALA A 214 -16.38 -10.53 -15.16
N HIS A 215 -16.34 -11.65 -15.89
CA HIS A 215 -15.97 -12.98 -15.37
C HIS A 215 -14.53 -13.39 -15.71
N GLN A 216 -13.83 -12.58 -16.51
CA GLN A 216 -12.46 -12.88 -16.91
C GLN A 216 -11.50 -12.66 -15.73
N PRO A 217 -10.69 -13.66 -15.36
CA PRO A 217 -9.60 -13.44 -14.42
C PRO A 217 -8.59 -12.47 -15.03
N ILE A 218 -7.91 -11.70 -14.16
CA ILE A 218 -6.92 -10.72 -14.57
C ILE A 218 -5.84 -11.39 -15.45
N GLN A 219 -5.75 -10.94 -16.69
CA GLN A 219 -4.72 -11.39 -17.62
C GLN A 219 -3.50 -10.47 -17.50
N LEU A 220 -2.30 -11.05 -17.56
CA LEU A 220 -1.07 -10.27 -17.64
C LEU A 220 -0.97 -9.67 -19.05
N LYS A 221 -1.11 -8.34 -19.19
CA LYS A 221 -1.14 -7.64 -20.49
C LYS A 221 0.24 -7.43 -21.12
N PHE A 222 1.26 -8.10 -20.61
CA PHE A 222 2.64 -7.96 -21.05
C PHE A 222 3.23 -9.32 -21.43
N GLU A 223 4.15 -9.30 -22.39
CA GLU A 223 4.83 -10.48 -22.87
C GLU A 223 5.65 -11.10 -21.73
N VAL A 224 5.26 -12.31 -21.32
CA VAL A 224 6.01 -13.08 -20.32
C VAL A 224 7.29 -13.53 -21.00
N ASN A 225 8.42 -13.03 -20.52
CA ASN A 225 9.70 -13.38 -21.10
C ASN A 225 10.15 -14.76 -20.59
N ASP A 226 9.49 -15.82 -21.06
CA ASP A 226 9.82 -17.22 -20.76
C ASP A 226 11.12 -17.69 -21.45
N SER A 227 11.76 -16.80 -22.22
CA SER A 227 12.94 -17.12 -23.01
C SER A 227 14.25 -16.89 -22.24
N LEU A 228 14.67 -17.90 -21.47
CA LEU A 228 16.09 -18.11 -21.17
C LEU A 228 16.38 -19.60 -21.13
N GLN A 229 16.90 -20.11 -22.25
CA GLN A 229 17.51 -21.43 -22.34
C GLN A 229 18.60 -21.55 -21.28
N TYR A 230 18.42 -22.52 -20.38
CA TYR A 230 19.45 -22.93 -19.44
C TYR A 230 20.62 -23.53 -20.20
N GLY A 231 21.74 -22.82 -20.23
CA GLY A 231 23.03 -23.47 -20.51
C GLY A 231 23.29 -24.49 -19.41
N GLU A 232 23.02 -25.76 -19.70
CA GLU A 232 23.35 -26.89 -18.84
C GLU A 232 24.87 -27.04 -18.68
N LEU A 233 25.58 -26.24 -17.89
CA LEU A 233 27.03 -26.47 -17.75
C LEU A 233 27.71 -26.08 -16.43
N GLU A 234 27.01 -25.58 -15.41
CA GLU A 234 27.67 -25.19 -14.16
C GLU A 234 26.90 -25.55 -12.88
N GLY A 235 27.63 -25.67 -11.76
CA GLY A 235 27.11 -26.11 -10.45
C GLY A 235 26.03 -25.19 -9.84
N PRO A 236 25.31 -25.65 -8.79
CA PRO A 236 24.07 -25.02 -8.30
C PRO A 236 24.22 -23.60 -7.71
N ASN A 237 25.45 -23.15 -7.43
CA ASN A 237 25.76 -21.86 -6.82
C ASN A 237 26.75 -21.02 -7.66
N THR A 238 26.91 -21.31 -8.95
CA THR A 238 27.79 -20.49 -9.78
C THR A 238 27.26 -19.06 -9.90
N PHE A 239 28.20 -18.11 -9.91
CA PHE A 239 27.94 -16.66 -9.95
C PHE A 239 27.05 -16.10 -8.83
N LEU A 240 26.92 -16.79 -7.68
CA LEU A 240 26.05 -16.38 -6.56
C LEU A 240 26.20 -14.89 -6.17
N PHE A 241 27.43 -14.44 -5.86
CA PHE A 241 27.68 -13.05 -5.48
C PHE A 241 27.50 -12.08 -6.65
N LYS A 242 27.83 -12.49 -7.88
CA LYS A 242 27.63 -11.67 -9.06
C LYS A 242 26.14 -11.42 -9.30
N GLN A 243 25.30 -12.45 -9.16
CA GLN A 243 23.84 -12.32 -9.21
C GLN A 243 23.35 -11.41 -8.09
N PHE A 244 23.81 -11.61 -6.85
CA PHE A 244 23.43 -10.78 -5.71
C PHE A 244 23.71 -9.28 -5.92
N PHE A 245 24.95 -8.91 -6.27
CA PHE A 245 25.31 -7.51 -6.49
C PHE A 245 24.61 -6.92 -7.72
N THR A 246 24.31 -7.73 -8.74
CA THR A 246 23.52 -7.31 -9.89
C THR A 246 22.08 -7.04 -9.50
N SER A 247 21.48 -7.87 -8.63
CA SER A 247 20.13 -7.66 -8.10
C SER A 247 20.04 -6.49 -7.11
N LEU A 248 21.12 -6.19 -6.39
CA LEU A 248 21.22 -5.02 -5.51
C LEU A 248 21.44 -3.72 -6.24
N ASN A 249 21.86 -3.74 -7.51
CA ASN A 249 22.04 -2.53 -8.28
C ASN A 249 20.66 -1.89 -8.53
N PRO A 250 20.36 -0.72 -7.93
CA PRO A 250 19.07 -0.07 -8.13
C PRO A 250 18.99 0.57 -9.52
N ILE A 251 20.13 0.84 -10.17
CA ILE A 251 20.20 1.58 -11.43
C ILE A 251 19.83 0.65 -12.60
N ARG A 252 18.55 0.69 -12.95
CA ARG A 252 18.01 0.16 -14.19
C ARG A 252 18.10 1.23 -15.27
N LEU A 253 19.17 1.17 -16.07
CA LEU A 253 19.47 2.16 -17.12
C LEU A 253 18.36 2.24 -18.19
N ASP A 254 17.64 1.14 -18.41
CA ASP A 254 16.44 1.05 -19.26
C ASP A 254 15.34 1.98 -18.74
N VAL A 255 14.93 1.80 -17.48
CA VAL A 255 13.86 2.60 -16.87
C VAL A 255 14.32 4.05 -16.67
N MET A 256 15.56 4.26 -16.25
CA MET A 256 16.10 5.60 -16.01
C MET A 256 16.14 6.45 -17.29
N LYS A 257 16.31 5.86 -18.48
CA LYS A 257 16.31 6.62 -19.74
C LYS A 257 14.95 7.23 -20.06
N GLU A 258 13.88 6.51 -19.77
CA GLU A 258 12.49 6.92 -20.04
C GLU A 258 11.97 7.96 -19.05
N MET A 259 12.59 8.11 -17.88
CA MET A 259 12.15 9.05 -16.86
C MET A 259 12.45 10.52 -17.22
N ASN A 260 11.53 11.42 -16.87
CA ASN A 260 11.76 12.86 -16.90
C ASN A 260 12.84 13.28 -15.88
N THR A 261 13.48 14.44 -16.10
CA THR A 261 14.57 14.96 -15.25
C THR A 261 14.19 15.05 -13.77
N PHE A 262 12.95 15.44 -13.46
CA PHE A 262 12.45 15.49 -12.08
C PHE A 262 12.50 14.12 -11.40
N PHE A 263 11.92 13.09 -12.03
CA PHE A 263 11.94 11.72 -11.48
C PHE A 263 13.34 11.14 -11.38
N LYS A 264 14.23 11.47 -12.34
CA LYS A 264 15.66 11.12 -12.27
C LYS A 264 16.32 11.72 -11.02
N CYS A 265 16.07 12.99 -10.72
CA CYS A 265 16.60 13.65 -9.52
C CYS A 265 16.06 12.99 -8.25
N CYS A 266 14.74 12.76 -8.13
CA CYS A 266 14.16 12.07 -6.98
C CYS A 266 14.80 10.69 -6.77
N PHE A 267 14.95 9.92 -7.85
CA PHE A 267 15.57 8.59 -7.81
C PHE A 267 17.04 8.63 -7.36
N LEU A 268 17.81 9.62 -7.82
CA LEU A 268 19.22 9.78 -7.43
C LEU A 268 19.38 10.14 -5.96
N VAL A 269 18.53 11.03 -5.44
CA VAL A 269 18.55 11.45 -4.03
C VAL A 269 18.19 10.28 -3.11
N GLY A 270 17.23 9.44 -3.49
CA GLY A 270 16.82 8.27 -2.71
C GLY A 270 17.78 7.07 -2.79
N MET A 271 18.74 7.06 -3.73
CA MET A 271 19.49 5.86 -4.13
C MET A 271 20.09 5.03 -2.96
N PRO A 272 20.68 5.61 -1.89
CA PRO A 272 21.20 4.81 -0.77
C PRO A 272 20.11 4.00 -0.07
N LEU A 273 18.92 4.59 0.08
CA LEU A 273 17.78 3.93 0.69
C LEU A 273 17.14 2.91 -0.26
N HIS A 274 17.32 3.03 -1.57
CA HIS A 274 16.80 2.04 -2.52
C HIS A 274 17.40 0.67 -2.24
N VAL A 275 18.72 0.60 -2.03
CA VAL A 275 19.41 -0.67 -1.75
C VAL A 275 18.83 -1.34 -0.50
N ILE A 276 18.47 -0.55 0.52
CA ILE A 276 17.79 -1.04 1.72
C ILE A 276 16.42 -1.62 1.35
N TYR A 277 15.62 -0.93 0.53
CA TYR A 277 14.35 -1.47 0.03
C TYR A 277 14.51 -2.78 -0.76
N ILE A 278 15.58 -2.93 -1.56
CA ILE A 278 15.86 -4.20 -2.27
C ILE A 278 16.14 -5.35 -1.30
N LEU A 279 16.78 -5.06 -0.16
CA LEU A 279 17.15 -6.01 0.88
C LEU A 279 16.01 -6.35 1.84
N CYS A 280 14.96 -5.53 1.89
CA CYS A 280 13.80 -5.74 2.75
C CYS A 280 12.61 -6.33 2.00
N ILE A 281 12.45 -6.02 0.71
CA ILE A 281 11.26 -6.36 -0.08
C ILE A 281 11.63 -7.40 -1.15
N PRO A 282 11.08 -8.63 -1.07
CA PRO A 282 11.27 -9.62 -2.11
C PRO A 282 10.63 -9.14 -3.42
N CYS A 283 11.38 -9.25 -4.50
CA CYS A 283 10.95 -8.87 -5.84
C CYS A 283 10.36 -10.07 -6.56
N PHE A 284 9.19 -9.89 -7.15
CA PHE A 284 8.62 -10.82 -8.12
C PHE A 284 8.03 -10.02 -9.27
N ASP A 285 8.65 -10.14 -10.45
CA ASP A 285 8.23 -9.40 -11.65
C ASP A 285 8.45 -10.25 -12.91
N TYR A 286 7.36 -10.60 -13.58
CA TYR A 286 7.35 -11.36 -14.82
C TYR A 286 8.07 -10.67 -15.98
N LYS A 287 8.23 -9.34 -15.93
CA LYS A 287 8.97 -8.57 -16.96
C LYS A 287 10.48 -8.75 -16.85
N LEU A 288 10.96 -9.27 -15.73
CA LEU A 288 12.39 -9.45 -15.47
C LEU A 288 12.86 -10.85 -15.86
N PRO A 289 14.13 -11.00 -16.26
CA PRO A 289 14.70 -12.32 -16.46
C PRO A 289 14.58 -13.14 -15.17
N ASN A 290 14.23 -14.41 -15.32
CA ASN A 290 13.96 -15.35 -14.21
C ASN A 290 12.93 -14.82 -13.19
N HIS A 291 11.97 -14.01 -13.62
CA HIS A 291 10.95 -13.40 -12.78
C HIS A 291 11.53 -12.59 -11.60
N GLY A 292 12.72 -11.99 -11.79
CA GLY A 292 13.43 -11.23 -10.76
C GLY A 292 14.14 -12.10 -9.70
N TRP A 293 14.29 -13.41 -9.97
CA TRP A 293 14.94 -14.33 -9.04
C TRP A 293 16.40 -13.99 -8.78
N SER A 294 16.73 -13.93 -7.49
CA SER A 294 18.10 -13.90 -7.00
C SER A 294 18.16 -14.64 -5.67
N LYS A 295 18.96 -15.71 -5.67
CA LYS A 295 19.00 -16.66 -4.56
C LYS A 295 19.37 -15.98 -3.23
N LEU A 296 20.48 -15.24 -3.21
CA LEU A 296 20.96 -14.61 -1.98
C LEU A 296 20.07 -13.43 -1.57
N THR A 297 19.54 -12.66 -2.52
CA THR A 297 18.64 -11.54 -2.22
C THR A 297 17.36 -12.01 -1.54
N ILE A 298 16.72 -13.08 -2.04
CA ILE A 298 15.54 -13.66 -1.39
C ILE A 298 15.87 -14.20 0.01
N CYS A 299 17.01 -14.86 0.19
CA CYS A 299 17.43 -15.32 1.51
C CYS A 299 17.56 -14.15 2.51
N VAL A 300 18.15 -13.02 2.09
CA VAL A 300 18.25 -11.83 2.95
C VAL A 300 16.86 -11.25 3.25
N ASN A 301 16.00 -11.11 2.24
CA ASN A 301 14.62 -10.63 2.42
C ASN A 301 13.86 -11.46 3.46
N LEU A 302 13.98 -12.79 3.42
CA LEU A 302 13.33 -13.69 4.37
C LEU A 302 13.81 -13.49 5.80
N VAL A 303 15.12 -13.28 5.98
CA VAL A 303 15.75 -13.05 7.28
C VAL A 303 15.32 -11.70 7.87
N VAL A 304 15.19 -10.67 7.04
CA VAL A 304 14.87 -9.29 7.45
C VAL A 304 13.36 -9.05 7.63
N ALA A 305 12.50 -9.78 6.92
CA ALA A 305 11.06 -9.55 6.93
C ALA A 305 10.42 -9.71 8.33
N GLY A 306 10.75 -10.78 9.04
CA GLY A 306 10.18 -11.08 10.37
C GLY A 306 10.40 -9.94 11.38
N PRO A 307 11.64 -9.50 11.61
CA PRO A 307 11.95 -8.38 12.50
C PRO A 307 11.20 -7.09 12.18
N ILE A 308 11.10 -6.72 10.89
CA ILE A 308 10.37 -5.52 10.45
C ILE A 308 8.89 -5.65 10.79
N LEU A 309 8.24 -6.75 10.41
CA LEU A 309 6.82 -6.94 10.69
C LEU A 309 6.51 -6.98 12.18
N VAL A 310 7.35 -7.64 12.98
CA VAL A 310 7.21 -7.65 14.45
C VAL A 310 7.39 -6.24 15.02
N SER A 311 8.36 -5.46 14.54
CA SER A 311 8.58 -4.09 15.01
C SER A 311 7.41 -3.14 14.73
N LEU A 312 6.65 -3.39 13.66
CA LEU A 312 5.55 -2.54 13.23
C LEU A 312 4.19 -2.97 13.82
N PHE A 313 3.99 -4.28 14.05
CA PHE A 313 2.67 -4.84 14.35
C PHE A 313 2.55 -5.54 15.72
N THR A 314 3.61 -5.60 16.55
CA THR A 314 3.51 -6.21 17.89
C THR A 314 3.72 -5.22 19.03
N PHE A 315 2.95 -5.41 20.10
CA PHE A 315 3.06 -4.65 21.35
C PHE A 315 4.33 -5.02 22.12
N SER A 316 4.81 -4.03 22.88
CA SER A 316 5.90 -4.12 23.85
C SER A 316 5.99 -5.46 24.58
N GLY A 317 7.12 -6.16 24.42
CA GLY A 317 7.47 -7.34 25.24
C GLY A 317 7.81 -8.62 24.47
N THR A 318 7.56 -8.69 23.16
CA THR A 318 8.09 -9.77 22.32
C THR A 318 9.61 -9.64 22.19
N PRO A 319 10.39 -10.66 22.58
CA PRO A 319 11.84 -10.59 22.40
C PRO A 319 12.15 -10.60 20.91
N TYR A 320 12.64 -9.47 20.38
CA TYR A 320 12.93 -9.25 18.96
C TYR A 320 13.76 -10.37 18.32
N ILE A 321 14.55 -11.09 19.11
CA ILE A 321 15.37 -12.21 18.63
C ILE A 321 14.52 -13.37 18.07
N PHE A 322 13.30 -13.59 18.58
CA PHE A 322 12.41 -14.64 18.09
C PHE A 322 11.86 -14.33 16.69
N ALA A 323 11.83 -13.06 16.28
CA ALA A 323 11.37 -12.65 14.96
C ALA A 323 12.30 -13.12 13.82
N TRP A 324 13.59 -13.34 14.12
CA TRP A 324 14.58 -13.79 13.13
C TRP A 324 14.51 -15.30 12.87
N ILE A 325 14.00 -16.09 13.82
CA ILE A 325 14.02 -17.57 13.76
C ILE A 325 13.25 -18.11 12.54
N PRO A 326 11.97 -17.78 12.31
CA PRO A 326 11.24 -18.32 11.16
C PRO A 326 11.85 -17.88 9.82
N GLY A 327 12.29 -16.62 9.72
CA GLY A 327 12.92 -16.07 8.53
C GLY A 327 14.25 -16.76 8.19
N THR A 328 15.10 -16.99 9.19
CA THR A 328 16.39 -17.68 9.02
C THR A 328 16.22 -19.16 8.66
N LEU A 329 15.31 -19.88 9.31
CA LEU A 329 15.01 -21.27 8.97
C LEU A 329 14.52 -21.41 7.52
N LEU A 330 13.61 -20.52 7.09
CA LEU A 330 13.10 -20.52 5.72
C LEU A 330 14.19 -20.14 4.73
N ALA A 331 15.04 -19.15 5.04
CA ALA A 331 16.18 -18.78 4.20
C ALA A 331 17.18 -19.93 4.00
N VAL A 332 17.49 -20.68 5.07
CA VAL A 332 18.35 -21.87 4.99
C VAL A 332 17.71 -22.95 4.12
N ALA A 333 16.42 -23.24 4.31
CA ALA A 333 15.69 -24.21 3.48
C ALA A 333 15.67 -23.81 2.00
N VAL A 334 15.40 -22.55 1.70
CA VAL A 334 15.44 -22.00 0.34
C VAL A 334 16.85 -22.09 -0.23
N PHE A 335 17.89 -21.79 0.55
CA PHE A 335 19.27 -21.84 0.10
C PHE A 335 19.69 -23.25 -0.35
N PHE A 336 19.24 -24.30 0.35
CA PHE A 336 19.56 -25.69 -0.03
C PHE A 336 18.65 -26.26 -1.12
N THR A 337 17.40 -25.81 -1.24
CA THR A 337 16.44 -26.34 -2.21
C THR A 337 16.45 -25.61 -3.56
N SER A 338 17.02 -24.40 -3.63
CA SER A 338 17.05 -23.57 -4.83
C SER A 338 18.43 -23.52 -5.50
N ARG A 339 18.44 -23.12 -6.78
CA ARG A 339 19.66 -22.91 -7.58
C ARG A 339 19.72 -21.46 -8.07
N THR A 340 20.92 -20.98 -8.43
CA THR A 340 21.12 -19.61 -8.94
C THR A 340 20.63 -19.43 -10.37
N ASP A 341 20.73 -20.48 -11.19
CA ASP A 341 20.33 -20.46 -12.60
C ASP A 341 18.82 -20.28 -12.74
N ARG A 342 18.01 -21.09 -12.06
CA ARG A 342 16.56 -21.15 -12.25
C ARG A 342 15.74 -20.73 -11.03
N PRO A 343 14.62 -20.01 -11.23
CA PRO A 343 13.69 -19.75 -10.14
C PRO A 343 13.08 -21.08 -9.66
N PRO A 344 12.98 -21.31 -8.35
CA PRO A 344 12.25 -22.45 -7.82
C PRO A 344 10.75 -22.32 -8.11
N LYS A 345 10.03 -23.45 -8.17
CA LYS A 345 8.57 -23.45 -8.42
C LYS A 345 7.78 -22.62 -7.39
N TYR A 346 8.28 -22.53 -6.17
CA TYR A 346 7.68 -21.75 -5.09
C TYR A 346 8.07 -20.26 -5.11
N HIS A 347 8.85 -19.77 -6.08
CA HIS A 347 9.27 -18.36 -6.15
C HIS A 347 8.07 -17.40 -6.15
N ILE A 348 6.99 -17.79 -6.82
CA ILE A 348 5.73 -17.02 -6.84
C ILE A 348 5.12 -16.82 -5.45
N ALA A 349 5.36 -17.73 -4.49
CA ALA A 349 4.87 -17.56 -3.13
C ALA A 349 5.53 -16.37 -2.42
N PHE A 350 6.77 -16.01 -2.78
CA PHE A 350 7.43 -14.82 -2.23
C PHE A 350 6.81 -13.51 -2.74
N ALA A 351 5.99 -13.54 -3.79
CA ALA A 351 5.20 -12.38 -4.19
C ALA A 351 4.21 -11.96 -3.09
N PHE A 352 3.63 -12.90 -2.34
CA PHE A 352 2.77 -12.58 -1.19
C PHE A 352 3.54 -11.89 -0.08
N LEU A 353 4.76 -12.38 0.23
CA LEU A 353 5.62 -11.71 1.19
C LEU A 353 6.01 -10.31 0.71
N GLY A 354 6.25 -10.14 -0.60
CA GLY A 354 6.52 -8.84 -1.22
C GLY A 354 5.38 -7.86 -1.00
N VAL A 355 4.14 -8.29 -1.24
CA VAL A 355 2.95 -7.47 -1.00
C VAL A 355 2.82 -7.06 0.48
N ILE A 356 3.01 -8.00 1.42
CA ILE A 356 2.93 -7.70 2.87
C ILE A 356 4.03 -6.72 3.29
N MET A 357 5.27 -6.93 2.84
CA MET A 357 6.38 -6.04 3.16
C MET A 357 6.17 -4.65 2.57
N CYS A 358 5.72 -4.54 1.32
CA CYS A 358 5.42 -3.24 0.72
C CYS A 358 4.28 -2.52 1.46
N MET A 359 3.23 -3.22 1.89
CA MET A 359 2.16 -2.64 2.72
C MET A 359 2.73 -2.04 4.01
N ALA A 360 3.61 -2.77 4.70
CA ALA A 360 4.25 -2.31 5.93
C ALA A 360 5.12 -1.05 5.72
N PHE A 361 5.92 -1.01 4.64
CA PHE A 361 6.72 0.18 4.31
C PHE A 361 5.86 1.38 3.90
N HIS A 362 4.78 1.18 3.16
CA HIS A 362 3.87 2.28 2.82
C HIS A 362 3.21 2.86 4.05
N PHE A 363 2.78 2.01 4.98
CA PHE A 363 2.22 2.45 6.24
C PHE A 363 3.20 3.37 7.00
N VAL A 364 4.47 2.99 7.13
CA VAL A 364 5.49 3.86 7.76
C VAL A 364 5.70 5.17 7.00
N LEU A 365 5.82 5.11 5.66
CA LEU A 365 6.05 6.29 4.83
C LEU A 365 4.90 7.29 4.90
N GLU A 366 3.67 6.80 4.91
CA GLU A 366 2.47 7.63 4.99
C GLU A 366 2.42 8.37 6.33
N HIS A 367 2.63 7.65 7.43
CA HIS A 367 2.65 8.25 8.77
C HIS A 367 3.76 9.28 8.95
N GLU A 368 4.96 9.00 8.43
CA GLU A 368 6.05 9.97 8.44
C GLU A 368 5.72 11.23 7.64
N LEU A 369 5.09 11.08 6.47
CA LEU A 369 4.69 12.21 5.64
C LEU A 369 3.59 13.05 6.29
N MET A 370 2.61 12.40 6.93
CA MET A 370 1.55 13.05 7.69
C MET A 370 2.09 13.87 8.84
N ASN A 371 2.97 13.27 9.64
CA ASN A 371 3.57 13.93 10.78
C ASN A 371 4.44 15.11 10.36
N LEU A 372 5.18 14.98 9.26
CA LEU A 372 5.94 16.08 8.67
C LEU A 372 5.01 17.26 8.33
N PHE A 373 3.92 17.03 7.60
CA PHE A 373 3.01 18.11 7.22
C PHE A 373 2.24 18.71 8.38
N HIS A 374 1.80 17.90 9.34
CA HIS A 374 1.13 18.38 10.53
C HIS A 374 2.03 19.36 11.29
N ASN A 375 3.26 18.94 11.59
CA ASN A 375 4.21 19.75 12.33
C ASN A 375 4.72 20.97 11.54
N LEU A 376 4.89 20.84 10.22
CA LEU A 376 5.22 21.97 9.35
C LEU A 376 4.11 23.01 9.36
N GLY A 377 2.85 22.57 9.31
CA GLY A 377 1.69 23.43 9.38
C GLY A 377 1.60 24.19 10.71
N LEU A 378 1.90 23.52 11.83
CA LEU A 378 2.02 24.16 13.14
C LEU A 378 3.15 25.20 13.17
N PHE A 379 4.32 24.87 12.59
CA PHE A 379 5.46 25.78 12.50
C PHE A 379 5.14 27.03 11.67
N MET A 380 4.39 26.88 10.57
CA MET A 380 3.96 27.98 9.71
C MET A 380 2.75 28.76 10.25
N GLY A 381 2.17 28.34 11.39
CA GLY A 381 0.98 28.97 11.98
C GLY A 381 -0.29 28.81 11.15
N ILE A 382 -0.37 27.79 10.29
CA ILE A 382 -1.54 27.52 9.47
C ILE A 382 -2.58 26.76 10.32
N ARG A 383 -3.87 27.09 10.17
CA ARG A 383 -4.96 26.41 10.89
C ARG A 383 -4.99 24.92 10.56
N ARG A 384 -5.15 24.06 11.59
CA ARG A 384 -5.21 22.59 11.47
C ARG A 384 -6.22 22.13 10.41
N GLN A 385 -7.40 22.75 10.37
CA GLN A 385 -8.44 22.41 9.41
C GLN A 385 -8.00 22.67 7.95
N THR A 386 -7.24 23.73 7.70
CA THR A 386 -6.76 24.07 6.36
C THR A 386 -5.68 23.08 5.88
N ILE A 387 -4.76 22.67 6.76
CA ILE A 387 -3.73 21.66 6.46
C ILE A 387 -4.38 20.28 6.26
N GLY A 388 -5.36 19.94 7.12
CA GLY A 388 -6.18 18.73 7.06
C GLY A 388 -6.84 18.52 5.71
N LEU A 389 -7.54 19.55 5.21
CA LEU A 389 -8.26 19.50 3.94
C LEU A 389 -7.36 19.53 2.68
N SER A 390 -6.05 19.80 2.83
CA SER A 390 -5.15 19.99 1.69
C SER A 390 -3.95 19.04 1.70
N PHE A 391 -2.88 19.39 2.41
CA PHE A 391 -1.63 18.63 2.40
C PHE A 391 -1.75 17.28 3.10
N LEU A 392 -2.52 17.17 4.18
CA LEU A 392 -2.78 15.89 4.83
C LEU A 392 -3.68 15.01 3.95
N ALA A 393 -4.74 15.57 3.35
CA ALA A 393 -5.54 14.86 2.35
C ALA A 393 -4.70 14.37 1.14
N TRP A 394 -3.71 15.14 0.69
CA TRP A 394 -2.79 14.69 -0.36
C TRP A 394 -1.86 13.57 0.12
N ALA A 395 -1.27 13.72 1.31
CA ALA A 395 -0.38 12.72 1.90
C ALA A 395 -1.09 11.36 2.11
N ASP A 396 -2.36 11.38 2.53
CA ASP A 396 -3.23 10.19 2.76
C ASP A 396 -3.42 9.38 1.47
N ASN A 397 -3.30 10.06 0.33
CA ASN A 397 -3.61 9.47 -0.96
C ASN A 397 -2.42 9.38 -1.89
N ILE A 398 -1.22 9.68 -1.42
CA ILE A 398 -0.03 9.62 -2.24
C ILE A 398 0.24 8.17 -2.71
N THR A 399 0.02 7.23 -1.81
CA THR A 399 0.12 5.78 -2.03
C THR A 399 -0.86 5.35 -3.13
N LEU A 400 -2.11 5.80 -3.03
CA LEU A 400 -3.14 5.51 -4.04
C LEU A 400 -2.82 6.18 -5.39
N ALA A 401 -2.30 7.41 -5.39
CA ALA A 401 -1.96 8.15 -6.60
C ALA A 401 -0.91 7.43 -7.46
N VAL A 402 0.12 6.87 -6.82
CA VAL A 402 1.15 6.13 -7.56
C VAL A 402 0.63 4.76 -8.01
N TRP A 403 -0.17 4.09 -7.19
CA TRP A 403 -0.85 2.85 -7.56
C TRP A 403 -1.65 2.98 -8.85
N ILE A 404 -2.56 3.96 -8.89
CA ILE A 404 -3.48 4.11 -10.01
C ILE A 404 -2.74 4.53 -11.27
N SER A 405 -1.69 5.36 -11.15
CA SER A 405 -0.85 5.77 -12.27
C SER A 405 -0.17 4.55 -12.85
N ARG A 406 0.46 3.72 -12.00
CA ARG A 406 1.23 2.57 -12.47
C ARG A 406 0.36 1.48 -13.08
N LEU A 407 -0.79 1.21 -12.49
CA LEU A 407 -1.75 0.23 -13.01
C LEU A 407 -2.41 0.73 -14.29
N ALA A 408 -2.73 2.02 -14.39
CA ALA A 408 -3.26 2.63 -15.61
C ALA A 408 -2.25 2.53 -16.77
N ASP A 409 -0.97 2.81 -16.54
CA ASP A 409 0.10 2.65 -17.55
C ASP A 409 0.21 1.21 -18.07
N TRP A 410 -0.18 0.23 -17.26
CA TRP A 410 -0.20 -1.19 -17.62
C TRP A 410 -1.54 -1.65 -18.20
N GLY A 411 -2.48 -0.73 -18.40
CA GLY A 411 -3.81 -1.01 -18.95
C GLY A 411 -4.80 -1.57 -17.94
N TYR A 412 -4.54 -1.53 -16.63
CA TYR A 412 -5.44 -1.98 -15.56
C TYR A 412 -6.28 -0.82 -14.99
N SER A 413 -6.75 0.09 -15.85
CA SER A 413 -7.51 1.28 -15.43
C SER A 413 -8.83 0.95 -14.72
N ARG A 414 -9.45 -0.21 -15.03
CA ARG A 414 -10.64 -0.69 -14.30
C ARG A 414 -10.33 -1.01 -12.84
N THR A 415 -9.21 -1.70 -12.59
CA THR A 415 -8.71 -2.00 -11.24
C THR A 415 -8.40 -0.73 -10.48
N SER A 416 -7.71 0.23 -11.12
CA SER A 416 -7.42 1.55 -10.54
C SER A 416 -8.71 2.29 -10.16
N PHE A 417 -9.69 2.35 -11.06
CA PHE A 417 -10.95 3.05 -10.81
C PHE A 417 -11.75 2.38 -9.68
N ALA A 418 -11.86 1.05 -9.69
CA ALA A 418 -12.53 0.31 -8.62
C ALA A 418 -11.87 0.56 -7.25
N ALA A 419 -10.54 0.63 -7.19
CA ALA A 419 -9.82 0.94 -5.95
C ALA A 419 -10.03 2.38 -5.46
N VAL A 420 -10.01 3.36 -6.37
CA VAL A 420 -10.33 4.77 -6.03
C VAL A 420 -11.75 4.87 -5.50
N TYR A 421 -12.70 4.28 -6.21
CA TYR A 421 -14.11 4.32 -5.87
C TYR A 421 -14.35 3.68 -4.49
N MET A 422 -13.85 2.46 -4.29
CA MET A 422 -14.05 1.73 -3.03
C MET A 422 -13.21 2.25 -1.87
N GLY A 423 -12.03 2.79 -2.12
CA GLY A 423 -11.19 3.41 -1.09
C GLY A 423 -11.87 4.60 -0.42
N VAL A 424 -12.57 5.43 -1.22
CA VAL A 424 -13.37 6.56 -0.74
C VAL A 424 -14.55 6.09 0.11
N LEU A 425 -15.17 4.98 -0.27
CA LEU A 425 -16.48 4.57 0.23
C LEU A 425 -16.42 3.62 1.42
N LEU A 426 -15.35 2.83 1.52
CA LEU A 426 -15.17 1.87 2.61
C LEU A 426 -13.88 2.07 3.38
N GLY A 427 -12.77 2.42 2.72
CA GLY A 427 -11.47 2.58 3.39
C GLY A 427 -11.47 3.75 4.37
N LYS A 428 -11.87 4.92 3.88
CA LYS A 428 -11.78 6.18 4.64
C LYS A 428 -12.78 6.30 5.80
N PRO A 429 -14.08 6.03 5.63
CA PRO A 429 -15.03 6.15 6.75
C PRO A 429 -14.74 5.15 7.88
N HIS A 430 -14.13 4.01 7.57
CA HIS A 430 -13.68 3.03 8.56
C HIS A 430 -12.60 3.61 9.49
N LYS A 431 -11.72 4.51 9.02
CA LYS A 431 -10.70 5.19 9.82
C LYS A 431 -11.32 5.99 10.98
N VAL A 432 -12.39 6.73 10.71
CA VAL A 432 -13.09 7.57 11.70
C VAL A 432 -13.82 6.72 12.73
N LEU A 433 -14.48 5.65 12.29
CA LEU A 433 -15.38 4.85 13.12
C LEU A 433 -14.65 3.78 13.93
N ALA A 434 -13.49 3.31 13.45
CA ALA A 434 -12.57 2.52 14.27
C ALA A 434 -12.12 3.35 15.49
N ASN A 435 -11.69 4.59 15.25
CA ASN A 435 -11.28 5.50 16.34
C ASN A 435 -12.38 5.71 17.38
N SER A 436 -13.62 5.95 16.96
CA SER A 436 -14.72 6.15 17.90
C SER A 436 -15.08 4.88 18.69
N PHE A 437 -15.08 3.71 18.06
CA PHE A 437 -15.34 2.42 18.73
C PHE A 437 -14.33 2.14 19.85
N PHE A 438 -13.05 2.37 19.55
CA PHE A 438 -11.95 2.12 20.47
C PHE A 438 -11.94 3.12 21.62
N GLU A 439 -12.28 4.39 21.38
CA GLU A 439 -12.44 5.42 22.41
C GLU A 439 -13.60 5.11 23.39
N THR A 440 -14.71 4.53 22.91
CA THR A 440 -15.83 4.13 23.80
C THR A 440 -15.44 2.94 24.71
N GLN A 441 -14.66 1.99 24.21
CA GLN A 441 -14.21 0.82 24.99
C GLN A 441 -13.29 1.20 26.15
N THR A 442 -12.40 2.18 25.96
CA THR A 442 -11.51 2.66 27.03
C THR A 442 -12.29 3.43 28.10
N GLN A 443 -13.29 4.23 27.74
CA GLN A 443 -14.16 4.88 28.73
C GLN A 443 -14.91 3.87 29.61
N ILE A 444 -15.36 2.75 29.05
CA ILE A 444 -16.05 1.67 29.80
C ILE A 444 -15.08 0.86 30.68
N GLN A 445 -13.80 0.74 30.30
CA GLN A 445 -12.79 0.05 31.11
C GLN A 445 -12.30 0.88 32.32
N PHE A 446 -12.50 2.21 32.31
CA PHE A 446 -12.10 3.13 33.37
C PHE A 446 -13.26 3.70 34.19
N SER A 447 -14.50 3.27 33.95
CA SER A 447 -15.70 3.50 34.79
C SER A 447 -16.00 2.30 35.66
#